data_AF-A0A7G8WTL1-F1
#
_entry.id   AF-A0A7G8WTL1-F1
#
_cell.length_a   1.000
_cell.length_b   1.000
_cell.length_c   1.000
_cell.angle_alpha   90.00
_cell.angle_beta   90.00
_cell.angle_gamma   90.00
#
_symmetry.space_group_name_H-M   'P 1'
#
loop_
_entity.id
_entity.type
_entity.pdbx_description
1 polymer ?
#
loop_
_entity_poly.entity_id
_entity_poly.type
_entity_poly.pdbx_seq_one_letter_code
_entity_poly.pdbx_strand_id
1 'polypeptide(L)' 'MVNDEKVALLSHLNAQRHHVLGSLDGLSEADLRRPVLPSGWSCLGLVQHLALDVERFWFRALVALQSW' A
#
# COMPACT_ATOMS: atom_id res chain seq x y z
N MET A 1 -26.19 6.61 -2.64
CA MET A 1 -25.59 7.28 -1.48
C MET A 1 -24.68 6.40 -0.63
N VAL A 2 -25.12 5.33 0.07
CA VAL A 2 -24.19 4.51 0.90
C VAL A 2 -23.14 3.69 0.09
N ASN A 3 -23.34 3.50 -1.22
CA ASN A 3 -22.40 2.74 -2.06
C ASN A 3 -21.38 3.61 -2.82
N ASP A 4 -21.65 4.91 -2.97
CA ASP A 4 -20.85 5.79 -3.83
C ASP A 4 -19.50 6.13 -3.17
N GLU A 5 -19.51 6.37 -1.87
CA GLU A 5 -18.30 6.60 -1.07
C GLU A 5 -17.42 5.35 -1.01
N LYS A 6 -18.03 4.16 -0.86
CA LYS A 6 -17.31 2.89 -0.88
C LYS A 6 -16.65 2.64 -2.24
N VAL A 7 -17.36 2.91 -3.33
CA VAL A 7 -16.83 2.80 -4.69
C VAL A 7 -15.69 3.79 -4.90
N ALA A 8 -15.86 5.05 -4.49
CA ALA A 8 -14.82 6.07 -4.59
C ALA A 8 -13.56 5.69 -3.80
N LEU A 9 -13.73 5.19 -2.57
CA LEU A 9 -12.64 4.71 -1.72
C LEU A 9 -11.89 3.54 -2.37
N LEU A 10 -12.61 2.52 -2.85
CA LEU A 10 -11.98 1.38 -3.50
C LEU A 10 -11.26 1.78 -4.78
N SER A 11 -11.84 2.69 -5.57
CA SER A 11 -11.19 3.25 -6.76
C SER A 11 -9.90 3.97 -6.41
N HIS A 12 -9.90 4.78 -5.36
CA HIS A 12 -8.71 5.48 -4.90
C HIS A 12 -7.63 4.49 -4.42
N LEU A 13 -7.99 3.51 -3.57
CA LEU A 13 -7.04 2.51 -3.08
C LEU A 13 -6.44 1.68 -4.22
N ASN A 14 -7.25 1.31 -5.22
CA ASN A 14 -6.77 0.60 -6.41
C ASN A 14 -5.80 1.47 -7.22
N ALA A 15 -6.11 2.75 -7.41
CA ALA A 15 -5.22 3.68 -8.10
C ALA A 15 -3.86 3.82 -7.38
N GLN A 16 -3.86 3.90 -6.04
CA GLN A 16 -2.61 3.96 -5.26
C GLN A 16 -1.80 2.66 -5.39
N ARG A 17 -2.44 1.49 -5.33
CA ARG A 17 -1.74 0.21 -5.54
C ARG A 17 -1.13 0.12 -6.94
N HIS A 18 -1.87 0.53 -7.97
CA HIS A 18 -1.35 0.57 -9.33
C HIS A 18 -0.20 1.56 -9.49
N HIS A 19 -0.26 2.72 -8.84
CA HIS A 19 0.83 3.69 -8.87
C HIS A 19 2.11 3.10 -8.29
N VAL A 20 2.04 2.51 -7.09
CA VAL A 20 3.20 1.89 -6.44
C VAL A 20 3.75 0.74 -7.29
N LEU A 21 2.89 -0.16 -7.77
CA LEU A 21 3.35 -1.28 -8.59
C LEU A 21 3.95 -0.81 -9.92
N GLY A 22 3.37 0.20 -10.56
CA GLY A 22 3.90 0.79 -11.79
C GLY A 22 5.27 1.45 -11.59
N SER A 23 5.51 2.08 -10.42
CA SER A 23 6.84 2.63 -10.08
C SER A 23 7.91 1.55 -9.87
N LEU A 24 7.50 0.32 -9.60
CA LEU A 24 8.40 -0.82 -9.39
C LEU A 24 8.53 -1.71 -10.63
N ASP A 25 7.80 -1.41 -11.70
CA ASP A 25 7.82 -2.20 -12.92
C ASP A 25 9.21 -2.20 -13.57
N GLY A 26 9.63 -3.36 -14.08
CA GLY A 26 10.96 -3.57 -14.64
C GLY A 26 12.10 -3.77 -13.63
N LEU A 27 11.87 -3.65 -12.32
CA LEU A 27 12.88 -3.99 -11.32
C LEU A 27 13.02 -5.50 -11.16
N SER A 28 14.25 -5.97 -11.03
CA SER A 28 14.53 -7.37 -10.71
C SER A 28 14.18 -7.69 -9.24
N GLU A 29 14.02 -8.98 -8.94
CA GLU A 29 13.82 -9.44 -7.56
C GLU A 29 14.98 -9.07 -6.61
N ALA A 30 16.19 -8.98 -7.16
CA ALA A 30 17.37 -8.54 -6.43
C ALA A 30 17.32 -7.04 -6.15
N ASP A 31 16.92 -6.23 -7.14
CA ASP A 31 16.78 -4.78 -6.98
C ASP A 31 15.70 -4.41 -5.97
N LEU A 32 14.59 -5.17 -5.94
CA LEU A 32 13.52 -4.97 -4.97
C LEU A 32 13.99 -5.20 -3.52
N ARG A 33 14.92 -6.14 -3.30
CA ARG A 33 15.44 -6.49 -1.97
C ARG A 33 16.64 -5.68 -1.53
N ARG A 34 17.36 -5.06 -2.47
CA ARG A 34 18.57 -4.31 -2.17
C ARG A 34 18.22 -3.10 -1.28
N PRO A 35 18.90 -2.93 -0.13
CA PRO A 35 18.83 -1.68 0.62
C PRO A 35 19.37 -0.52 -0.22
N VAL A 36 18.59 0.54 -0.38
CA VAL A 36 19.01 1.75 -1.14
C VAL A 36 19.30 2.96 -0.24
N LEU A 37 19.08 2.82 1.07
CA LEU A 37 19.40 3.83 2.07
C LEU A 37 20.11 3.19 3.29
N PRO A 38 20.93 3.94 4.05
CA PRO A 38 21.62 3.43 5.25
C PRO A 38 20.71 2.86 6.34
N SER A 39 19.42 3.23 6.34
CA SER A 39 18.40 2.69 7.25
C SER A 39 18.06 1.21 6.98
N GLY A 40 18.58 0.62 5.91
CA GLY A 40 18.17 -0.71 5.46
C GLY A 40 16.90 -0.70 4.60
N TRP A 41 16.36 0.48 4.29
CA TRP A 41 15.15 0.62 3.48
C TRP A 41 15.34 0.05 2.07
N SER A 42 14.37 -0.75 1.62
CA SER A 42 14.30 -1.35 0.29
C SER A 42 12.90 -1.16 -0.31
N CYS A 43 12.78 -1.29 -1.63
CA CYS A 43 11.49 -1.23 -2.32
C CYS A 43 10.54 -2.33 -1.85
N LEU A 44 11.05 -3.53 -1.58
CA LEU A 44 10.25 -4.60 -0.98
C LEU A 44 9.76 -4.23 0.42
N GLY A 45 10.62 -3.62 1.23
CA GLY A 45 10.25 -3.13 2.56
C GLY A 45 9.12 -2.09 2.51
N LEU A 46 9.14 -1.18 1.53
CA LEU A 46 8.04 -0.24 1.30
C LEU A 46 6.73 -0.97 0.98
N VAL A 47 6.75 -1.94 0.06
CA VAL A 47 5.54 -2.70 -0.31
C VAL A 47 4.98 -3.45 0.89
N GLN A 48 5.84 -4.07 1.70
CA GLN A 48 5.43 -4.74 2.93
C GLN A 48 4.78 -3.77 3.92
N HIS A 49 5.38 -2.60 4.12
CA HIS A 49 4.83 -1.57 5.00
C HIS A 49 3.44 -1.10 4.56
N LEU A 50 3.27 -0.79 3.26
CA LEU A 50 1.98 -0.34 2.73
C LEU A 50 0.90 -1.43 2.82
N ALA A 51 1.24 -2.69 2.56
CA ALA A 51 0.26 -3.77 2.56
C ALA A 51 -0.08 -4.29 3.97
N LEU A 52 0.92 -4.49 4.83
CA LEU A 52 0.76 -5.15 6.12
C LEU A 52 0.42 -4.14 7.22
N ASP A 53 1.16 -3.04 7.31
CA ASP A 53 0.96 -2.06 8.37
C ASP A 53 -0.15 -1.08 8.00
N VAL A 54 -0.09 -0.48 6.82
CA VAL A 54 -1.06 0.58 6.46
C VAL A 54 -2.42 -0.02 6.11
N GLU A 55 -2.51 -0.89 5.11
CA GLU A 55 -3.81 -1.34 4.61
C GLU A 55 -4.45 -2.44 5.47
N ARG A 56 -3.69 -3.45 5.89
CA ARG A 56 -4.25 -4.55 6.68
C ARG A 56 -4.42 -4.19 8.15
N PHE A 57 -3.45 -3.51 8.75
CA PHE A 57 -3.54 -3.13 10.14
C PHE A 57 -4.29 -1.80 10.31
N TRP A 58 -3.73 -0.65 9.93
CA TRP A 58 -4.34 0.65 10.22
C TRP A 58 -5.69 0.88 9.54
N PHE A 59 -5.83 0.56 8.25
CA PHE A 59 -7.07 0.82 7.53
C PHE A 59 -8.21 -0.06 8.07
N ARG A 60 -7.98 -1.35 8.33
CA ARG A 60 -9.01 -2.20 8.94
C ARG A 60 -9.23 -1.87 10.42
N ALA A 61 -8.17 -1.63 11.19
CA ALA A 61 -8.27 -1.45 12.63
C ALA A 61 -8.75 -0.07 13.05
N LEU A 62 -8.61 0.97 12.23
CA LEU A 62 -9.12 2.31 12.56
C LEU A 62 -10.32 2.71 11.73
N VAL A 63 -10.27 2.54 10.41
CA VAL A 63 -11.36 3.02 9.53
C VAL A 63 -12.61 2.14 9.68
N ALA A 64 -12.46 0.83 9.90
CA ALA A 64 -13.61 -0.04 10.16
C ALA A 64 -14.04 -0.07 11.64
N LEU A 65 -13.29 0.53 12.56
CA LEU A 65 -13.67 0.64 13.98
C LEU A 65 -14.48 1.91 14.29
N GLN A 66 -14.47 2.92 13.41
CA GLN A 66 -15.21 4.19 13.57
C GLN A 66 -16.69 4.08 13.15
N SER A 67 -17.21 2.87 12.98
CA SER A 67 -18.63 2.60 12.72
C SER A 67 -19.30 1.98 13.96
N TRP A 68 -19.43 2.78 15.01
CA TRP A 68 -20.38 2.64 16.13
C TRP A 68 -20.83 4.03 16.57
#